data_AF-A0A127T4X0-F1
#
_entry.id   AF-A0A127T4X0-F1
#
_cell.length_a   1.000
_cell.length_b   1.000
_cell.length_c   1.000
_cell.angle_alpha   90.00
_cell.angle_beta   90.00
_cell.angle_gamma   90.00
#
_symmetry.space_group_name_H-M   'P 1'
#
loop_
_entity.id
_entity.type
_entity.pdbx_description
1 polymer ?
#
loop_
_entity_poly.entity_id
_entity_poly.type
_entity_poly.pdbx_seq_one_letter_code
_entity_poly.pdbx_strand_id
1 'polypeptide(L)'
;KVAFDAPNGKSVEVTTLPRPVQKELPVWITTAGNPETFREAARADANVLTHLLGQSIEEVGEKVRSYRDELRKLGRDPSQYKVTLMLHTLVGHDREVVREQAREPMKQYLTSAAALI
;
A
#
# COMPACT_ATOMS: atom_id res chain seq x y z
N LYS A 1 -14.76 18.71 -12.39
CA LYS A 1 -16.08 18.36 -11.83
C LYS A 1 -16.34 16.89 -12.15
N VAL A 2 -17.10 16.17 -11.34
CA VAL A 2 -17.44 14.76 -11.60
C VAL A 2 -18.95 14.66 -11.78
N ALA A 3 -19.39 13.96 -12.81
CA ALA A 3 -20.81 13.76 -13.11
C ALA A 3 -21.37 12.63 -12.25
N PHE A 4 -22.55 12.85 -11.67
CA PHE A 4 -23.32 11.85 -10.93
C PHE A 4 -24.75 11.82 -11.43
N ASP A 5 -25.37 10.65 -11.41
CA ASP A 5 -26.80 10.51 -11.72
C ASP A 5 -27.65 10.93 -10.53
N ALA A 6 -28.51 11.92 -10.73
CA ALA A 6 -29.48 12.34 -9.74
C ALA A 6 -30.71 11.41 -9.73
N PRO A 7 -31.49 11.36 -8.63
CA PRO A 7 -32.68 10.50 -8.54
C PRO A 7 -33.73 10.74 -9.63
N ASN A 8 -33.72 11.91 -10.28
CA ASN A 8 -34.62 12.26 -11.38
C ASN A 8 -34.06 11.87 -12.77
N GLY A 9 -32.99 11.07 -12.82
CA GLY A 9 -32.36 10.60 -14.06
C GLY A 9 -31.54 11.65 -14.80
N LYS A 10 -31.33 12.84 -14.23
CA LYS A 10 -30.47 13.88 -14.81
C LYS A 10 -29.04 13.75 -14.30
N SER A 11 -28.07 14.03 -15.16
CA SER A 11 -26.68 14.15 -14.75
C SER A 11 -26.46 15.48 -14.01
N VAL A 12 -25.80 15.43 -12.86
CA VAL A 12 -25.42 16.61 -12.06
C VAL A 12 -23.90 16.64 -11.91
N GLU A 13 -23.29 17.78 -12.24
CA GLU A 13 -21.86 17.99 -12.03
C GLU A 13 -21.58 18.43 -10.59
N VAL A 14 -20.83 17.61 -9.84
CA VAL A 14 -20.48 17.87 -8.45
C VAL A 14 -18.99 18.21 -8.32
N THR A 15 -18.68 19.08 -7.37
CA THR A 15 -17.31 19.39 -6.96
C THR A 15 -17.19 19.25 -5.46
N THR A 16 -16.14 18.58 -5.00
CA THR A 16 -15.82 18.48 -3.57
C THR A 16 -15.33 19.83 -3.04
N LEU A 17 -15.87 20.23 -1.89
CA LEU A 17 -15.48 21.43 -1.13
C LEU A 17 -15.19 21.03 0.34
N PRO A 18 -14.23 21.67 1.02
CA PRO A 18 -13.32 22.69 0.49
C PRO A 18 -12.33 22.11 -0.53
N ARG A 19 -11.69 23.00 -1.30
CA ARG A 19 -10.64 22.57 -2.23
C ARG A 19 -9.37 22.22 -1.44
N PRO A 20 -8.66 21.13 -1.81
CA PRO A 20 -7.42 20.77 -1.14
C PRO A 20 -6.34 21.83 -1.35
N VAL A 21 -5.48 22.00 -0.35
CA VAL A 21 -4.29 22.86 -0.47
C VAL A 21 -3.26 22.24 -1.42
N GLN A 22 -3.12 20.92 -1.39
CA GLN A 22 -2.24 20.16 -2.26
C GLN A 22 -2.91 19.92 -3.62
N LYS A 23 -2.18 20.16 -4.72
CA LYS A 23 -2.69 19.96 -6.08
C LYS A 23 -2.94 18.49 -6.39
N GLU A 24 -1.98 17.65 -6.01
CA GLU A 24 -2.03 16.20 -6.22
C GLU A 24 -2.06 15.50 -4.86
N LEU A 25 -2.85 14.42 -4.77
CA LEU A 25 -2.91 13.56 -3.59
C LEU A 25 -1.91 12.41 -3.79
N PRO A 26 -0.88 12.26 -2.93
CA PRO A 26 -0.06 11.06 -2.97
C PRO A 26 -0.91 9.86 -2.54
N VAL A 27 -1.12 8.90 -3.46
CA VAL A 27 -1.92 7.70 -3.23
C VAL A 27 -1.01 6.48 -3.07
N TRP A 28 -1.43 5.53 -2.23
CA TRP A 28 -0.82 4.21 -2.11
C TRP A 28 -1.83 3.14 -2.48
N ILE A 29 -1.37 2.13 -3.22
CA ILE A 29 -2.09 0.87 -3.38
C ILE A 29 -1.48 -0.15 -2.43
N THR A 30 -2.34 -0.72 -1.58
CA THR A 30 -1.97 -1.80 -0.67
C THR A 30 -1.96 -3.13 -1.41
N THR A 31 -0.84 -3.86 -1.37
CA THR A 31 -0.71 -5.17 -2.00
C THR A 31 0.29 -6.05 -1.27
N ALA A 32 0.09 -7.37 -1.32
CA ALA A 32 0.94 -8.36 -0.66
C ALA A 32 1.57 -9.33 -1.67
N GLY A 33 0.77 -10.22 -2.26
CA GLY A 33 1.27 -11.37 -3.00
C GLY A 33 1.54 -11.15 -4.49
N ASN A 34 0.62 -10.50 -5.21
CA ASN A 34 0.58 -10.55 -6.68
C ASN A 34 1.52 -9.52 -7.34
N PRO A 35 2.54 -9.95 -8.11
CA PRO A 35 3.42 -9.04 -8.84
C PRO A 35 2.70 -8.16 -9.87
N GLU A 36 1.55 -8.60 -10.39
CA GLU A 36 0.76 -7.77 -11.31
C GLU A 36 0.18 -6.55 -10.60
N THR A 37 -0.28 -6.68 -9.36
CA THR A 37 -0.80 -5.53 -8.59
C THR A 37 0.27 -4.46 -8.33
N PHE A 38 1.55 -4.87 -8.22
CA PHE A 38 2.65 -3.92 -8.20
C PHE A 38 2.76 -3.16 -9.53
N ARG A 39 2.64 -3.84 -10.67
CA ARG A 39 2.64 -3.18 -11.99
C ARG A 39 1.41 -2.31 -12.18
N GLU A 40 0.23 -2.75 -11.74
CA GLU A 40 -0.99 -1.94 -11.76
C GLU A 40 -0.83 -0.67 -10.93
N ALA A 41 -0.16 -0.73 -9.77
CA ALA A 41 0.15 0.46 -8.99
C ALA A 41 1.03 1.45 -9.76
N ALA A 42 2.03 0.96 -10.51
CA ALA A 42 2.80 1.80 -11.42
C ALA A 42 1.92 2.42 -12.51
N ARG A 43 1.05 1.63 -13.16
CA ARG A 43 0.12 2.14 -14.20
C ARG A 43 -0.84 3.20 -13.63
N ALA A 44 -1.30 3.02 -12.39
CA ALA A 44 -2.24 3.89 -11.69
C ALA A 44 -1.61 5.17 -11.11
N ASP A 45 -0.30 5.38 -11.28
CA ASP A 45 0.40 6.54 -10.70
C ASP A 45 0.37 6.59 -9.16
N ALA A 46 0.38 5.40 -8.55
CA ALA A 46 0.36 5.25 -7.11
C ALA A 46 1.71 4.77 -6.57
N ASN A 47 1.96 5.12 -5.31
CA ASN A 47 2.96 4.47 -4.47
C ASN A 47 2.48 3.07 -4.07
N VAL A 48 3.37 2.26 -3.48
CA VAL A 48 3.04 0.91 -3.01
C VAL A 48 3.15 0.82 -1.48
N LEU A 49 2.16 0.20 -0.85
CA LEU A 49 2.21 -0.23 0.55
C LEU A 49 2.14 -1.76 0.62
N THR A 50 3.09 -2.40 1.30
CA THR A 50 3.14 -3.87 1.44
C THR A 50 3.59 -4.29 2.85
N HIS A 51 3.72 -5.59 3.11
CA HIS A 51 4.12 -6.17 4.40
C HIS A 51 4.98 -7.43 4.21
N LEU A 52 5.49 -8.05 5.28
CA LEU A 52 6.23 -9.33 5.20
C LEU A 52 5.42 -10.57 5.60
N LEU A 53 4.16 -10.41 6.01
CA LEU A 53 3.31 -11.57 6.31
C LEU A 53 3.09 -12.42 5.04
N GLY A 54 3.53 -13.68 5.07
CA GLY A 54 3.37 -14.61 3.93
C GLY A 54 4.35 -14.41 2.77
N GLN A 55 5.40 -13.61 2.92
CA GLN A 55 6.38 -13.37 1.86
C GLN A 55 7.80 -13.12 2.40
N SER A 56 8.81 -13.58 1.64
CA SER A 56 10.22 -13.36 1.96
C SER A 56 10.69 -11.96 1.57
N ILE A 57 11.87 -11.56 2.08
CA ILE A 57 12.49 -10.29 1.71
C ILE A 57 12.88 -10.32 0.23
N GLU A 58 13.35 -11.47 -0.26
CA GLU A 58 13.75 -11.71 -1.63
C GLU A 58 12.57 -11.54 -2.60
N GLU A 59 11.42 -12.15 -2.26
CA GLU A 59 10.17 -12.04 -3.03
C GLU A 59 9.67 -10.59 -3.10
N VAL A 60 9.67 -9.87 -1.97
CA VAL A 60 9.33 -8.44 -1.96
C VAL A 60 10.30 -7.65 -2.83
N GLY A 61 11.59 -7.97 -2.77
CA GLY A 61 12.60 -7.35 -3.62
C GLY A 61 12.30 -7.50 -5.11
N GLU A 62 11.87 -8.68 -5.55
CA GLU A 62 11.46 -8.94 -6.94
C GLU A 62 10.22 -8.15 -7.37
N LYS A 63 9.22 -8.07 -6.50
CA LYS A 63 7.99 -7.29 -6.74
C LYS A 63 8.28 -5.80 -6.83
N VAL A 64 9.15 -5.29 -5.96
CA VAL A 64 9.62 -3.89 -5.98
C VAL A 64 10.42 -3.59 -7.25
N ARG A 65 11.27 -4.52 -7.72
CA ARG A 65 11.94 -4.38 -9.02
C ARG A 65 10.92 -4.29 -10.15
N SER A 66 9.94 -5.18 -10.18
CA SER A 66 8.87 -5.19 -11.18
C SER A 66 8.08 -3.87 -11.22
N TYR A 67 7.74 -3.31 -10.05
CA TYR A 67 7.11 -2.00 -9.94
C TYR A 67 7.96 -0.89 -10.55
N ARG A 68 9.25 -0.81 -10.16
CA ARG A 68 10.17 0.22 -10.63
C ARG A 68 10.47 0.10 -12.13
N ASP A 69 10.56 -1.13 -12.64
CA ASP A 69 10.74 -1.38 -14.07
C ASP A 69 9.52 -0.93 -14.88
N GLU A 70 8.31 -1.17 -14.36
CA GLU A 70 7.08 -0.71 -15.00
C GLU A 70 6.96 0.82 -15.01
N LEU A 71 7.35 1.50 -13.92
CA LEU A 71 7.46 2.96 -13.89
C LEU A 71 8.38 3.48 -15.01
N ARG A 72 9.57 2.87 -15.18
CA ARG A 72 10.50 3.27 -16.25
C ARG A 72 9.92 3.05 -17.65
N LYS A 73 9.22 1.94 -17.89
CA LYS A 73 8.54 1.68 -19.17
C LYS A 73 7.47 2.72 -19.48
N LEU A 74 6.81 3.26 -18.46
CA LEU A 74 5.82 4.34 -18.57
C LEU A 74 6.45 5.74 -18.68
N GLY A 75 7.79 5.84 -18.74
CA GLY A 75 8.51 7.11 -18.80
C GLY A 75 8.54 7.89 -17.48
N ARG A 76 8.28 7.21 -16.36
CA ARG A 76 8.23 7.81 -15.02
C ARG A 76 9.54 7.56 -14.28
N ASP A 77 10.03 8.57 -13.55
CA ASP A 77 11.21 8.43 -12.72
C ASP A 77 10.87 7.67 -11.42
N PRO A 78 11.40 6.46 -11.19
CA PRO A 78 11.12 5.69 -9.97
C PRO A 78 11.56 6.38 -8.67
N SER A 79 12.45 7.38 -8.74
CA SER A 79 12.88 8.14 -7.56
C SER A 79 11.76 9.00 -6.95
N GLN A 80 10.75 9.34 -7.75
CA GLN A 80 9.58 10.13 -7.33
C GLN A 80 8.51 9.29 -6.61
N TYR A 81 8.68 7.97 -6.57
CA TYR A 81 7.71 7.04 -6.01
C TYR A 81 8.23 6.33 -4.76
N LYS A 82 7.29 5.97 -3.89
CA LYS A 82 7.57 5.37 -2.58
C LYS A 82 7.12 3.91 -2.55
N VAL A 83 7.96 3.08 -1.94
CA VAL A 83 7.60 1.74 -1.49
C VAL A 83 7.61 1.77 0.03
N THR A 84 6.46 1.55 0.63
CA THR A 84 6.26 1.53 2.08
C THR A 84 6.09 0.08 2.54
N LEU A 85 6.87 -0.33 3.55
CA LEU A 85 6.80 -1.67 4.13
C LEU A 85 6.28 -1.59 5.57
N MET A 86 5.14 -2.21 5.83
CA MET A 86 4.61 -2.38 7.18
C MET A 86 5.36 -3.52 7.88
N LEU A 87 5.92 -3.21 9.05
CA LEU A 87 6.63 -4.15 9.90
C LEU A 87 6.03 -4.14 11.31
N HIS A 88 5.69 -5.32 11.80
CA HIS A 88 5.37 -5.49 13.22
C HIS A 88 6.58 -5.13 14.07
N THR A 89 6.43 -4.13 14.93
CA THR A 89 7.57 -3.53 15.62
C THR A 89 7.24 -3.29 17.09
N LEU A 90 8.05 -3.87 17.98
CA LEU A 90 8.13 -3.52 19.40
C LEU A 90 9.61 -3.32 19.73
N VAL A 91 9.96 -2.17 20.32
CA VAL A 91 11.35 -1.80 20.63
C VAL A 91 11.49 -1.64 22.14
N GLY A 92 12.59 -2.16 22.68
CA GLY A 92 12.93 -2.04 24.09
C GLY A 92 14.41 -2.34 24.33
N HIS A 93 14.84 -2.18 25.59
CA HIS A 93 16.26 -2.27 25.95
C HIS A 93 16.81 -3.70 25.99
N ASP A 94 15.96 -4.68 26.28
CA ASP A 94 16.34 -6.10 26.32
C ASP A 94 15.55 -6.88 25.28
N ARG A 95 16.29 -7.61 24.43
CA ARG A 95 15.72 -8.34 23.28
C ARG A 95 14.80 -9.47 23.71
N GLU A 96 15.17 -10.24 24.74
CA GLU A 96 14.40 -11.42 25.15
C GLU A 96 13.12 -10.98 25.87
N VAL A 97 13.21 -9.94 26.71
CA VAL A 97 12.03 -9.34 27.35
C VAL A 97 11.02 -8.84 26.31
N VAL A 98 11.48 -8.07 25.31
CA VAL A 98 10.63 -7.56 24.22
C VAL A 98 10.02 -8.69 23.42
N ARG A 99 10.78 -9.75 23.15
CA ARG A 99 10.29 -10.91 22.40
C ARG A 99 9.18 -11.64 23.15
N GLU A 100 9.34 -11.86 24.45
CA GLU A 100 8.30 -12.49 25.26
C GLU A 100 7.05 -11.61 25.39
N GLN A 101 7.21 -10.29 25.54
CA GLN A 101 6.09 -9.35 25.56
C GLN A 101 5.29 -9.36 24.25
N ALA A 102 5.96 -9.43 23.10
CA ALA A 102 5.31 -9.46 21.79
C ALA A 102 4.68 -10.82 21.46
N ARG A 103 5.14 -11.92 22.08
CA ARG A 103 4.83 -13.30 21.68
C ARG A 103 3.34 -13.58 21.66
N GLU A 104 2.66 -13.38 22.79
CA GLU A 104 1.25 -13.74 22.92
C GLU A 104 0.32 -12.81 22.11
N PRO A 105 0.46 -11.47 22.16
CA PRO A 105 -0.31 -10.57 21.32
C PRO A 105 -0.12 -10.85 19.82
N MET A 106 1.10 -11.15 19.38
CA MET A 106 1.38 -11.45 17.97
C MET A 106 0.70 -12.74 17.52
N LYS A 107 0.73 -13.79 18.34
CA LYS A 107 0.03 -15.04 18.02
C LYS A 107 -1.47 -14.79 17.86
N GLN A 108 -2.09 -14.08 18.80
CA GLN A 108 -3.51 -13.75 18.75
C GLN A 108 -3.86 -12.96 17.49
N TYR A 109 -3.05 -11.95 17.16
CA TYR A 109 -3.20 -11.19 15.92
C TYR A 109 -3.13 -12.10 14.69
N LEU A 110 -2.07 -12.91 14.55
CA LEU A 110 -1.87 -13.79 13.40
C LEU A 110 -2.98 -14.83 13.26
N THR A 111 -3.50 -15.37 14.36
CA THR A 111 -4.66 -16.27 14.35
C THR A 111 -5.91 -15.55 13.84
N SER A 112 -6.16 -14.31 14.29
CA SER A 112 -7.31 -13.52 13.83
C SER A 112 -7.17 -13.03 12.39
N ALA A 113 -5.94 -12.79 11.94
CA ALA A 113 -5.59 -12.27 10.63
C ALA A 113 -5.36 -13.38 9.58
N ALA A 114 -5.50 -14.66 9.95
CA ALA A 114 -5.24 -15.79 9.07
C ALA A 114 -6.10 -15.80 7.79
N ALA A 115 -7.25 -15.13 7.80
CA ALA A 115 -8.12 -14.98 6.63
C ALA A 115 -7.70 -13.82 5.68
N LEU A 116 -6.67 -13.05 6.03
CA LEU A 116 -6.15 -11.92 5.22
C LEU A 116 -4.97 -12.32 4.31
N ILE A 117 -4.53 -13.57 4.39
CA ILE A 117 -3.41 -14.13 3.60
C ILE A 117 -3.99 -15.04 2.50
#